data_AF-A0A6D2HGM6-F1
#
_entry.id   AF-A0A6D2HGM6-F1
#
_cell.length_a   1.000
_cell.length_b   1.000
_cell.length_c   1.000
_cell.angle_alpha   90.00
_cell.angle_beta   90.00
_cell.angle_gamma   90.00
#
_symmetry.space_group_name_H-M   'P 1'
#
loop_
_entity.id
_entity.type
_entity.pdbx_description
1 polymer ?
#
loop_
_entity_poly.entity_id
_entity_poly.type
_entity_poly.pdbx_seq_one_letter_code
_entity_poly.pdbx_strand_id
1 'polypeptide(L)'
;MWKAVCLKLLQEGILRQPPPVLVSWGGNMLKVTGHNLVENSRVVQFYAASCTIELELLMAMKRKGDAADFDVFTDRSQDMLRLMKSLFRAMEIPGCEENEQLMRCIHLILGLVDFGGDINQLCFNSLLQKRTFFPRMILKNGITDASLPLLAQLLELATPPISPIYMAIFSLILQPETWKPCCNFEDLVRFLEPFLHKAPGEASDKLSQVLWLIEELASSPVTKDRGFQLLTAVFQLDYIEEHLTEANKTYMVQLYARYQQ
;
A
#
# COMPACT_ATOMS: atom_id res chain seq x y z
N MET A 1 -19.10 -26.29 -6.02
CA MET A 1 -20.34 -25.56 -5.66
C MET A 1 -20.59 -25.58 -4.16
N TRP A 2 -20.62 -26.74 -3.50
CA TRP A 2 -20.87 -26.82 -2.04
C TRP A 2 -19.89 -26.00 -1.18
N LYS A 3 -18.58 -26.01 -1.48
CA LYS A 3 -17.56 -25.21 -0.76
C LYS A 3 -17.91 -23.71 -0.73
N ALA A 4 -18.37 -23.17 -1.85
CA ALA A 4 -18.76 -21.76 -1.95
C ALA A 4 -19.99 -21.45 -1.09
N VAL A 5 -20.97 -22.37 -1.03
CA VAL A 5 -22.14 -22.23 -0.15
C VAL A 5 -21.71 -22.21 1.32
N CYS A 6 -20.80 -23.11 1.72
CA CYS A 6 -20.28 -23.13 3.09
C CYS A 6 -19.53 -21.84 3.44
N LEU A 7 -18.69 -21.33 2.52
CA LEU A 7 -17.97 -20.07 2.74
C LEU A 7 -18.92 -18.86 2.80
N LYS A 8 -19.97 -18.84 1.98
CA LYS A 8 -21.01 -17.81 2.06
C LYS A 8 -21.73 -17.83 3.41
N LEU A 9 -22.12 -19.02 3.90
CA LEU A 9 -22.74 -19.14 5.22
C LEU A 9 -21.78 -18.75 6.34
N LEU A 10 -20.49 -19.06 6.19
CA LEU A 10 -19.45 -18.63 7.12
C LEU A 10 -19.35 -17.11 7.16
N GLN A 11 -19.35 -16.46 5.99
CA GLN A 11 -19.36 -15.00 5.85
C GLN A 11 -20.54 -14.37 6.60
N GLU A 12 -21.76 -14.83 6.33
CA GLU A 12 -22.97 -14.36 7.01
C GLU A 12 -22.90 -14.60 8.53
N GLY A 13 -22.23 -15.69 8.94
CA GLY A 13 -21.97 -16.01 10.34
C GLY A 13 -21.02 -15.02 11.02
N ILE A 14 -19.91 -14.66 10.37
CA ILE A 14 -18.89 -13.71 10.87
C ILE A 14 -19.54 -12.38 11.24
N LEU A 15 -20.34 -11.83 10.33
CA LEU A 15 -21.00 -10.53 10.49
C LEU A 15 -21.97 -10.49 11.69
N ARG A 16 -22.41 -11.65 12.19
CA ARG A 16 -23.35 -11.77 13.31
C ARG A 16 -22.67 -12.05 14.65
N GLN A 17 -21.37 -12.36 14.67
CA GLN A 17 -20.68 -12.73 15.91
C GLN A 17 -20.15 -11.52 16.67
N PRO A 18 -20.15 -11.55 18.01
CA PRO A 18 -19.50 -10.54 18.83
C PRO A 18 -17.96 -10.71 18.79
N PRO A 19 -17.19 -9.63 19.04
CA PRO A 19 -15.72 -9.64 18.93
C PRO A 19 -14.97 -10.74 19.70
N PRO A 20 -15.35 -11.11 20.95
CA PRO A 20 -14.66 -12.18 21.68
C PRO A 20 -14.73 -13.53 20.97
N VAL A 21 -15.86 -13.81 20.29
CA VAL A 21 -16.06 -15.03 19.53
C VAL A 21 -15.21 -15.01 18.26
N LEU A 22 -15.18 -13.88 17.54
CA LEU A 22 -14.35 -13.72 16.35
C LEU A 22 -12.86 -13.91 16.65
N VAL A 23 -12.39 -13.39 17.77
CA VAL A 23 -11.01 -13.59 18.23
C VAL A 23 -10.72 -15.06 18.49
N SER A 24 -11.63 -15.78 19.16
CA SER A 24 -11.48 -17.22 19.41
C SER A 24 -11.45 -18.04 18.11
N TRP A 25 -12.15 -17.58 17.07
CA TRP A 25 -12.20 -18.27 15.77
C TRP A 25 -11.04 -17.89 14.85
N GLY A 26 -10.42 -16.72 15.06
CA GLY A 26 -9.52 -16.07 14.10
C GLY A 26 -8.45 -16.97 13.50
N GLY A 27 -7.66 -17.68 14.33
CA GLY A 27 -6.58 -18.54 13.83
C GLY A 27 -7.07 -19.71 12.95
N ASN A 28 -8.17 -20.36 13.34
CA ASN A 28 -8.74 -21.46 12.56
C ASN A 28 -9.40 -20.95 11.27
N MET A 29 -10.08 -19.80 11.33
CA MET A 29 -10.70 -19.20 10.16
C MET A 29 -9.67 -18.71 9.15
N LEU A 30 -8.55 -18.14 9.59
CA LEU A 30 -7.45 -17.78 8.69
C LEU A 30 -6.86 -19.00 7.96
N LYS A 31 -6.74 -20.14 8.64
CA LYS A 31 -6.28 -21.39 8.00
C LYS A 31 -7.27 -21.89 6.95
N VAL A 32 -8.56 -21.91 7.29
CA VAL A 32 -9.63 -22.36 6.36
C VAL A 32 -9.73 -21.44 5.15
N THR A 33 -9.80 -20.13 5.37
CA THR A 33 -9.87 -19.16 4.27
C THR A 33 -8.59 -19.19 3.43
N GLY A 34 -7.42 -19.20 4.06
CA GLY A 34 -6.11 -19.33 3.42
C GLY A 34 -6.03 -20.50 2.43
N HIS A 35 -6.45 -21.70 2.85
CA HIS A 35 -6.48 -22.86 1.97
C HIS A 35 -7.38 -22.67 0.74
N ASN A 36 -8.54 -22.01 0.91
CA ASN A 36 -9.52 -21.83 -0.16
C ASN A 36 -9.16 -20.67 -1.13
N LEU A 37 -8.20 -19.81 -0.79
CA LEU A 37 -7.71 -18.75 -1.69
C LEU A 37 -6.96 -19.30 -2.90
N VAL A 38 -6.35 -20.49 -2.78
CA VAL A 38 -5.53 -21.10 -3.85
C VAL A 38 -6.35 -22.09 -4.69
N GLU A 39 -7.67 -22.18 -4.48
CA GLU A 39 -8.54 -23.06 -5.25
C GLU A 39 -8.79 -22.51 -6.67
N ASN A 40 -8.88 -23.38 -7.67
CA ASN A 40 -9.12 -23.00 -9.07
C ASN A 40 -10.52 -22.41 -9.34
N SER A 41 -11.39 -22.35 -8.33
CA SER A 41 -12.76 -21.85 -8.46
C SER A 41 -12.85 -20.39 -8.01
N ARG A 42 -13.05 -19.47 -8.96
CA ARG A 42 -13.20 -18.01 -8.69
C ARG A 42 -14.24 -17.70 -7.61
N VAL A 43 -15.37 -18.41 -7.61
CA VAL A 43 -16.43 -18.23 -6.62
C VAL A 43 -15.97 -18.63 -5.20
N VAL A 44 -15.12 -19.65 -5.10
CA VAL A 44 -14.57 -20.10 -3.81
C VAL A 44 -13.53 -19.10 -3.30
N GLN A 45 -12.66 -18.63 -4.19
CA GLN A 45 -11.67 -17.58 -3.87
C GLN A 45 -12.35 -16.28 -3.44
N PHE A 46 -13.41 -15.87 -4.13
CA PHE A 46 -14.21 -14.68 -3.79
C PHE A 46 -14.73 -14.76 -2.36
N TYR A 47 -15.44 -15.84 -2.00
CA TYR A 47 -15.99 -15.98 -0.65
C TYR A 47 -14.90 -16.20 0.40
N ALA A 48 -13.82 -16.90 0.09
CA ALA A 48 -12.68 -17.05 0.99
C ALA A 48 -12.05 -15.69 1.31
N ALA A 49 -11.78 -14.86 0.30
CA ALA A 49 -11.26 -13.51 0.46
C ALA A 49 -12.23 -12.61 1.23
N SER A 50 -13.53 -12.69 0.93
CA SER A 50 -14.56 -11.91 1.61
C SER A 50 -14.64 -12.23 3.11
N CYS A 51 -14.60 -13.52 3.48
CA CYS A 51 -14.53 -13.95 4.88
C CYS A 51 -13.29 -13.41 5.59
N THR A 52 -12.12 -13.45 4.94
CA THR A 52 -10.88 -12.91 5.50
C THR A 52 -10.98 -11.41 5.73
N ILE A 53 -11.52 -10.66 4.76
CA ILE A 53 -11.71 -9.21 4.86
C ILE A 53 -12.58 -8.85 6.05
N GLU A 54 -13.76 -9.47 6.17
CA GLU A 54 -14.71 -9.15 7.24
C GLU A 54 -14.15 -9.49 8.61
N LEU A 55 -13.52 -10.67 8.74
CA LEU A 55 -12.90 -11.09 9.99
C LEU A 55 -11.88 -10.04 10.47
N GLU A 56 -10.96 -9.64 9.59
CA GLU A 56 -9.88 -8.75 9.95
C GLU A 56 -10.34 -7.29 10.16
N LEU A 57 -11.29 -6.79 9.36
CA LEU A 57 -11.87 -5.47 9.59
C LEU A 57 -12.63 -5.37 10.92
N LEU A 58 -13.45 -6.37 11.25
CA LEU A 58 -14.20 -6.39 12.52
C LEU A 58 -13.26 -6.45 13.73
N MET A 59 -12.14 -7.15 13.61
CA MET A 59 -11.10 -7.17 14.65
C MET A 59 -10.33 -5.84 14.71
N ALA A 60 -10.04 -5.20 13.57
CA ALA A 60 -9.30 -3.94 13.50
C ALA A 60 -10.09 -2.74 14.03
N MET A 61 -11.40 -2.65 13.76
CA MET A 61 -12.26 -1.55 14.22
C MET A 61 -12.27 -1.40 15.76
N LYS A 62 -12.04 -2.48 16.50
CA LYS A 62 -12.05 -2.45 17.98
C LYS A 62 -10.70 -2.09 18.60
N ARG A 63 -9.58 -2.19 17.87
CA ARG A 63 -8.26 -1.70 18.34
C ARG A 63 -8.25 -0.20 18.63
N LYS A 64 -9.11 0.58 17.98
CA LYS A 64 -9.24 2.04 18.19
C LYS A 64 -10.13 2.43 19.38
N GLY A 65 -10.88 1.48 19.98
CA GLY A 65 -11.89 1.77 21.01
C GLY A 65 -11.49 1.45 22.45
N ASP A 66 -10.69 0.40 22.68
CA ASP A 66 -10.25 -0.04 24.01
C ASP A 66 -8.78 -0.47 23.94
N ALA A 67 -7.87 0.45 24.28
CA ALA A 67 -6.43 0.22 24.21
C ALA A 67 -5.88 -0.68 25.34
N ALA A 68 -6.71 -1.12 26.29
CA ALA A 68 -6.24 -1.67 27.56
C ALA A 68 -6.32 -3.19 27.72
N ASP A 69 -6.96 -3.96 26.82
CA ASP A 69 -7.34 -5.34 27.15
C ASP A 69 -7.00 -6.42 26.09
N PHE A 70 -6.04 -6.16 25.20
CA PHE A 70 -5.64 -7.13 24.18
C PHE A 70 -4.15 -7.50 24.20
N ASP A 71 -3.64 -7.80 25.38
CA ASP A 71 -2.39 -8.56 25.57
C ASP A 71 -2.58 -10.09 25.35
N VAL A 72 -3.78 -10.51 24.94
CA VAL A 72 -4.08 -11.88 24.45
C VAL A 72 -3.80 -11.98 22.93
N PHE A 73 -2.91 -11.15 22.37
CA PHE A 73 -2.35 -11.37 21.05
C PHE A 73 -1.17 -12.35 21.16
N THR A 74 -1.47 -13.61 21.43
CA THR A 74 -0.53 -14.70 21.21
C THR A 74 -0.18 -14.75 19.74
N ASP A 75 1.02 -14.29 19.40
CA ASP A 75 1.82 -14.56 18.20
C ASP A 75 1.05 -15.11 16.98
N ARG A 76 0.12 -14.32 16.42
CA ARG A 76 -0.60 -14.64 15.17
C ARG A 76 0.26 -14.42 13.92
N SER A 77 1.53 -14.04 14.10
CA SER A 77 2.47 -13.79 13.01
C SER A 77 2.56 -14.98 12.05
N GLN A 78 2.53 -16.21 12.59
CA GLN A 78 2.61 -17.44 11.79
C GLN A 78 1.37 -17.67 10.92
N ASP A 79 0.17 -17.41 11.45
CA ASP A 79 -1.07 -17.61 10.69
C ASP A 79 -1.26 -16.52 9.62
N MET A 80 -0.89 -15.27 9.93
CA MET A 80 -0.82 -14.19 8.94
C MET A 80 0.21 -14.47 7.84
N LEU A 81 1.38 -15.00 8.21
CA LEU A 81 2.40 -15.40 7.25
C LEU A 81 1.91 -16.52 6.32
N ARG A 82 1.17 -17.51 6.84
CA ARG A 82 0.55 -18.57 6.03
C ARG A 82 -0.52 -18.03 5.09
N LEU A 83 -1.36 -17.12 5.58
CA LEU A 83 -2.37 -16.46 4.76
C LEU A 83 -1.74 -15.69 3.61
N MET A 84 -0.70 -14.91 3.88
CA MET A 84 0.03 -14.15 2.87
C MET A 84 0.71 -15.05 1.84
N LYS A 85 1.33 -16.16 2.24
CA LYS A 85 1.84 -17.17 1.31
C LYS A 85 0.73 -17.71 0.41
N SER A 86 -0.46 -17.90 0.96
CA SER A 86 -1.63 -18.38 0.20
C SER A 86 -2.14 -17.31 -0.78
N LEU A 87 -2.18 -16.04 -0.35
CA LEU A 87 -2.50 -14.91 -1.23
C LEU A 87 -1.49 -14.80 -2.38
N PHE A 88 -0.19 -14.95 -2.10
CA PHE A 88 0.84 -14.87 -3.14
C PHE A 88 0.77 -16.00 -4.16
N ARG A 89 0.40 -17.21 -3.71
CA ARG A 89 0.07 -18.33 -4.61
C ARG A 89 -1.21 -18.06 -5.39
N ALA A 90 -2.22 -17.45 -4.78
CA ALA A 90 -3.44 -17.07 -5.48
C ALA A 90 -3.14 -16.06 -6.61
N MET A 91 -2.15 -15.18 -6.43
CA MET A 91 -1.66 -14.26 -7.48
C MET A 91 -0.93 -14.97 -8.64
N GLU A 92 -0.62 -16.26 -8.54
CA GLU A 92 -0.05 -17.06 -9.65
C GLU A 92 -1.15 -17.63 -10.56
N ILE A 93 -2.40 -17.59 -10.12
CA ILE A 93 -3.53 -18.14 -10.86
C ILE A 93 -3.96 -17.13 -11.95
N PRO A 94 -3.99 -17.50 -13.24
CA PRO A 94 -4.37 -16.59 -14.32
C PRO A 94 -5.75 -15.96 -14.12
N GLY A 95 -5.85 -14.64 -14.28
CA GLY A 95 -7.09 -13.88 -14.10
C GLY A 95 -7.46 -13.58 -12.65
N CYS A 96 -6.57 -13.85 -11.69
CA CYS A 96 -6.77 -13.48 -10.28
C CYS A 96 -6.94 -11.95 -10.09
N GLU A 97 -6.31 -11.14 -10.95
CA GLU A 97 -6.43 -9.67 -10.98
C GLU A 97 -7.84 -9.16 -11.34
N GLU A 98 -8.68 -10.03 -11.90
CA GLU A 98 -10.10 -9.73 -12.14
C GLU A 98 -10.94 -9.90 -10.87
N ASN A 99 -10.45 -10.63 -9.86
CA ASN A 99 -11.17 -10.89 -8.63
C ASN A 99 -11.00 -9.73 -7.63
N GLU A 100 -11.94 -8.77 -7.66
CA GLU A 100 -11.94 -7.59 -6.81
C GLU A 100 -11.79 -7.92 -5.32
N GLN A 101 -12.48 -8.97 -4.83
CA GLN A 101 -12.39 -9.34 -3.41
C GLN A 101 -11.02 -9.89 -3.05
N LEU A 102 -10.39 -10.66 -3.94
CA LEU A 102 -9.02 -11.12 -3.72
C LEU A 102 -8.07 -9.92 -3.64
N MET A 103 -8.21 -8.93 -4.53
CA MET A 103 -7.41 -7.72 -4.52
C MET A 103 -7.62 -6.90 -3.25
N ARG A 104 -8.88 -6.73 -2.81
CA ARG A 104 -9.20 -6.07 -1.54
C ARG A 104 -8.63 -6.81 -0.33
N CYS A 105 -8.63 -8.14 -0.36
CA CYS A 105 -8.05 -8.96 0.70
C CYS A 105 -6.53 -8.82 0.75
N ILE A 106 -5.85 -8.87 -0.39
CA ILE A 106 -4.40 -8.64 -0.49
C ILE A 106 -4.06 -7.27 0.08
N HIS A 107 -4.80 -6.26 -0.38
CA HIS A 107 -4.62 -4.89 0.05
C HIS A 107 -4.80 -4.71 1.56
N LEU A 108 -5.88 -5.25 2.12
CA LEU A 108 -6.16 -5.19 3.56
C LEU A 108 -5.08 -5.89 4.37
N ILE A 109 -4.72 -7.13 4.02
CA ILE A 109 -3.76 -7.91 4.80
C ILE A 109 -2.37 -7.26 4.80
N LEU A 110 -1.96 -6.66 3.68
CA LEU A 110 -0.70 -5.93 3.63
C LEU A 110 -0.73 -4.64 4.46
N GLY A 111 -1.89 -4.00 4.61
CA GLY A 111 -2.08 -2.82 5.46
C GLY A 111 -2.20 -3.11 6.96
N LEU A 112 -2.60 -4.33 7.33
CA LEU A 112 -2.83 -4.71 8.73
C LEU A 112 -1.61 -5.31 9.43
N VAL A 113 -0.62 -5.76 8.67
CA VAL A 113 0.51 -6.49 9.23
C VAL A 113 1.72 -5.56 9.36
N ASP A 114 2.01 -5.14 10.60
CA ASP A 114 3.34 -4.69 10.99
C ASP A 114 4.24 -5.92 11.02
N PHE A 115 4.88 -6.27 9.89
CA PHE A 115 5.77 -7.41 9.93
C PHE A 115 7.05 -7.02 10.70
N GLY A 116 7.51 -7.87 11.61
CA GLY A 116 8.88 -7.79 12.11
C GLY A 116 9.88 -7.88 10.95
N GLY A 117 11.09 -7.31 11.15
CA GLY A 117 12.07 -7.04 10.09
C GLY A 117 12.32 -8.18 9.08
N ASP A 118 12.52 -9.41 9.55
CA ASP A 118 12.88 -10.53 8.66
C ASP A 118 11.71 -11.06 7.81
N ILE A 119 10.49 -11.06 8.38
CA ILE A 119 9.28 -11.52 7.69
C ILE A 119 8.89 -10.49 6.62
N ASN A 120 9.04 -9.20 6.93
CA ASN A 120 8.90 -8.12 5.97
C ASN A 120 9.73 -8.42 4.72
N GLN A 121 11.05 -8.58 4.88
CA GLN A 121 11.94 -8.70 3.72
C GLN A 121 11.63 -9.91 2.82
N LEU A 122 11.34 -11.09 3.39
CA LEU A 122 11.00 -12.27 2.58
C LEU A 122 9.72 -12.04 1.75
N CYS A 123 8.75 -11.35 2.32
CA CYS A 123 7.46 -11.11 1.69
C CYS A 123 7.56 -10.00 0.63
N PHE A 124 8.32 -8.97 0.93
CA PHE A 124 8.71 -7.94 -0.03
C PHE A 124 9.49 -8.53 -1.20
N ASN A 125 10.46 -9.41 -0.96
CA ASN A 125 11.19 -10.07 -2.04
C ASN A 125 10.27 -10.91 -2.93
N SER A 126 9.27 -11.59 -2.36
CA SER A 126 8.27 -12.34 -3.12
C SER A 126 7.36 -11.42 -3.96
N LEU A 127 6.98 -10.26 -3.41
CA LEU A 127 6.22 -9.23 -4.13
C LEU A 127 7.06 -8.55 -5.23
N LEU A 128 8.34 -8.32 -4.97
CA LEU A 128 9.29 -7.77 -5.94
C LEU A 128 9.54 -8.74 -7.09
N GLN A 129 9.50 -10.06 -6.89
CA GLN A 129 9.51 -11.00 -8.02
C GLN A 129 8.29 -10.79 -8.93
N LYS A 130 7.19 -10.27 -8.39
CA LYS A 130 5.95 -9.91 -9.11
C LYS A 130 5.88 -8.39 -9.35
N ARG A 131 6.98 -7.79 -9.81
CA ARG A 131 7.24 -6.32 -9.98
C ARG A 131 6.07 -5.47 -10.48
N THR A 132 5.15 -6.04 -11.26
CA THR A 132 4.07 -5.30 -11.93
C THR A 132 2.70 -5.54 -11.34
N PHE A 133 2.50 -6.60 -10.54
CA PHE A 133 1.17 -7.00 -10.09
C PHE A 133 0.56 -5.98 -9.13
N PHE A 134 1.29 -5.68 -8.05
CA PHE A 134 0.80 -4.76 -7.02
C PHE A 134 0.66 -3.31 -7.53
N PRO A 135 1.63 -2.75 -8.28
CA PRO A 135 1.43 -1.48 -8.96
C PRO A 135 0.21 -1.44 -9.90
N ARG A 136 -0.07 -2.52 -10.67
CA ARG A 136 -1.28 -2.59 -11.51
C ARG A 136 -2.57 -2.66 -10.69
N MET A 137 -2.54 -3.33 -9.54
CA MET A 137 -3.68 -3.36 -8.62
C MET A 137 -4.04 -1.95 -8.14
N ILE A 138 -3.05 -1.15 -7.75
CA ILE A 138 -3.26 0.23 -7.31
C ILE A 138 -3.86 1.07 -8.44
N LEU A 139 -3.35 0.94 -9.67
CA LEU A 139 -3.93 1.65 -10.82
C LEU A 139 -5.40 1.33 -11.04
N LYS A 140 -5.82 0.08 -10.79
CA LYS A 140 -7.20 -0.35 -11.00
C LYS A 140 -8.14 0.06 -9.87
N ASN A 141 -7.67 -0.04 -8.63
CA ASN A 141 -8.50 0.09 -7.44
C ASN A 141 -8.37 1.45 -6.72
N GLY A 142 -7.42 2.28 -7.14
CA GLY A 142 -7.10 3.56 -6.50
C GLY A 142 -6.05 3.44 -5.40
N ILE A 143 -5.61 4.60 -4.92
CA ILE A 143 -4.65 4.73 -3.82
C ILE A 143 -5.43 4.85 -2.51
N THR A 144 -4.96 4.12 -1.51
CA THR A 144 -5.49 4.07 -0.15
C THR A 144 -4.36 4.18 0.88
N ASP A 145 -4.71 4.45 2.15
CA ASP A 145 -3.80 4.52 3.32
C ASP A 145 -2.84 3.34 3.41
N ALA A 146 -3.31 2.12 3.19
CA ALA A 146 -2.50 0.92 3.27
C ALA A 146 -1.65 0.65 2.01
N SER A 147 -1.97 1.29 0.88
CA SER A 147 -1.36 0.95 -0.42
C SER A 147 -0.11 1.76 -0.72
N LEU A 148 -0.12 3.04 -0.32
CA LEU A 148 0.97 3.98 -0.59
C LEU A 148 2.26 3.64 0.17
N PRO A 149 2.23 3.32 1.48
CA PRO A 149 3.43 2.88 2.18
C PRO A 149 4.03 1.63 1.54
N LEU A 150 3.17 0.67 1.16
CA LEU A 150 3.62 -0.57 0.54
C LEU A 150 4.25 -0.32 -0.84
N LEU A 151 3.62 0.55 -1.63
CA LEU A 151 4.15 0.97 -2.93
C LEU A 151 5.50 1.69 -2.80
N ALA A 152 5.64 2.58 -1.81
CA ALA A 152 6.89 3.26 -1.50
C ALA A 152 8.00 2.24 -1.21
N GLN A 153 7.73 1.27 -0.34
CA GLN A 153 8.71 0.24 0.01
C GLN A 153 9.07 -0.67 -1.19
N LEU A 154 8.10 -1.02 -2.03
CA LEU A 154 8.38 -1.75 -3.26
C LEU A 154 9.25 -0.93 -4.22
N LEU A 155 9.02 0.38 -4.31
CA LEU A 155 9.83 1.27 -5.13
C LEU A 155 11.24 1.44 -4.55
N GLU A 156 11.40 1.60 -3.24
CA GLU A 156 12.69 1.66 -2.54
C GLU A 156 13.55 0.43 -2.81
N LEU A 157 12.94 -0.76 -2.85
CA LEU A 157 13.64 -2.01 -3.13
C LEU A 157 13.81 -2.29 -4.63
N ALA A 158 13.05 -1.61 -5.50
CA ALA A 158 13.16 -1.79 -6.95
C ALA A 158 14.50 -1.27 -7.48
N THR A 159 15.19 -2.09 -8.27
CA THR A 159 16.40 -1.66 -8.99
C THR A 159 16.03 -1.00 -10.32
N PRO A 160 16.63 0.15 -10.69
CA PRO A 160 16.47 0.73 -12.02
C PRO A 160 16.88 -0.24 -13.14
N PRO A 161 16.25 -0.16 -14.33
CA PRO A 161 15.16 0.75 -14.69
C PRO A 161 13.83 0.34 -14.03
N ILE A 162 13.09 1.33 -13.50
CA ILE A 162 11.79 1.06 -12.88
C ILE A 162 10.73 0.77 -13.94
N SER A 163 9.73 -0.04 -13.59
CA SER A 163 8.65 -0.41 -14.51
C SER A 163 7.83 0.83 -14.94
N PRO A 164 7.41 0.94 -16.21
CA PRO A 164 6.56 2.03 -16.70
C PRO A 164 5.26 2.22 -15.90
N ILE A 165 4.79 1.18 -15.21
CA ILE A 165 3.60 1.26 -14.35
C ILE A 165 3.80 2.26 -13.20
N TYR A 166 5.02 2.40 -12.67
CA TYR A 166 5.31 3.41 -11.64
C TYR A 166 5.15 4.84 -12.18
N MET A 167 5.30 5.07 -13.49
CA MET A 167 5.04 6.37 -14.12
C MET A 167 3.57 6.72 -14.12
N ALA A 168 2.72 5.74 -14.43
CA ALA A 168 1.28 5.92 -14.36
C ALA A 168 0.84 6.22 -12.92
N ILE A 169 1.42 5.53 -11.93
CA ILE A 169 1.11 5.80 -10.52
C ILE A 169 1.64 7.16 -10.06
N PHE A 170 2.85 7.54 -10.44
CA PHE A 170 3.40 8.87 -10.17
C PHE A 170 2.50 9.98 -10.72
N SER A 171 1.98 9.78 -11.94
CA SER A 171 1.01 10.69 -12.55
C SER A 171 -0.27 10.85 -11.74
N LEU A 172 -0.75 9.76 -11.12
CA LEU A 172 -1.90 9.80 -10.23
C LEU A 172 -1.56 10.51 -8.92
N ILE A 173 -0.41 10.17 -8.31
CA ILE A 173 0.05 10.77 -7.05
C ILE A 173 0.27 12.28 -7.16
N LEU A 174 0.63 12.80 -8.34
CA LEU A 174 0.73 14.25 -8.52
C LEU A 174 -0.62 14.98 -8.53
N GLN A 175 -1.75 14.25 -8.54
CA GLN A 175 -3.10 14.80 -8.42
C GLN A 175 -3.57 14.72 -6.96
N PRO A 176 -3.73 15.85 -6.24
CA PRO A 176 -4.07 15.88 -4.81
C PRO A 176 -5.32 15.08 -4.46
N GLU A 177 -6.30 15.06 -5.36
CA GLU A 177 -7.60 14.41 -5.17
C GLU A 177 -7.46 12.90 -4.93
N THR A 178 -6.35 12.31 -5.37
CA THR A 178 -6.15 10.84 -5.35
C THR A 178 -5.62 10.30 -4.02
N TRP A 179 -4.93 11.11 -3.21
CA TRP A 179 -4.27 10.65 -1.98
C TRP A 179 -4.57 11.54 -0.76
N LYS A 180 -4.90 12.82 -0.96
CA LYS A 180 -5.22 13.74 0.15
C LYS A 180 -6.36 13.26 1.07
N PRO A 181 -7.39 12.55 0.58
CA PRO A 181 -8.44 12.00 1.45
C PRO A 181 -8.01 10.76 2.24
N CYS A 182 -6.96 10.06 1.82
CA CYS A 182 -6.73 8.68 2.24
C CYS A 182 -5.31 8.38 2.72
N CYS A 183 -4.31 9.24 2.51
CA CYS A 183 -2.92 8.92 2.80
C CYS A 183 -2.26 9.94 3.72
N ASN A 184 -1.31 9.49 4.54
CA ASN A 184 -0.43 10.37 5.27
C ASN A 184 0.61 11.00 4.31
N PHE A 185 0.94 12.26 4.54
CA PHE A 185 2.01 12.97 3.84
C PHE A 185 3.38 12.28 4.02
N GLU A 186 3.60 11.55 5.11
CA GLU A 186 4.81 10.73 5.32
C GLU A 186 5.00 9.70 4.19
N ASP A 187 3.96 8.94 3.89
CA ASP A 187 4.01 7.84 2.92
C ASP A 187 4.12 8.38 1.49
N LEU A 188 3.56 9.57 1.26
CA LEU A 188 3.70 10.31 0.02
C LEU A 188 5.15 10.70 -0.24
N VAL A 189 5.82 11.32 0.74
CA VAL A 189 7.23 11.68 0.63
C VAL A 189 8.09 10.43 0.45
N ARG A 190 7.80 9.37 1.22
CA ARG A 190 8.51 8.09 1.14
C ARG A 190 8.39 7.43 -0.24
N PHE A 191 7.31 7.65 -0.97
CA PHE A 191 7.19 7.21 -2.36
C PHE A 191 7.94 8.13 -3.33
N LEU A 192 7.75 9.45 -3.19
CA LEU A 192 8.25 10.43 -4.16
C LEU A 192 9.77 10.54 -4.17
N GLU A 193 10.42 10.58 -3.01
CA GLU A 193 11.87 10.74 -2.92
C GLU A 193 12.64 9.64 -3.68
N PRO A 194 12.41 8.33 -3.44
CA PRO A 194 13.04 7.27 -4.22
C PRO A 194 12.69 7.32 -5.72
N PHE A 195 11.49 7.78 -6.07
CA PHE A 195 11.08 7.91 -7.47
C PHE A 195 11.94 8.93 -8.20
N LEU A 196 12.15 10.11 -7.61
CA LEU A 196 12.94 11.20 -8.17
C LEU A 196 14.38 10.77 -8.49
N HIS A 197 14.99 9.95 -7.63
CA HIS A 197 16.32 9.40 -7.84
C HIS A 197 16.38 8.27 -8.88
N LYS A 198 15.33 7.44 -8.96
CA LYS A 198 15.33 6.23 -9.80
C LYS A 198 14.78 6.42 -11.22
N ALA A 199 14.04 7.49 -11.46
CA ALA A 199 13.41 7.82 -12.73
C ALA A 199 13.62 9.30 -13.09
N PRO A 200 14.87 9.68 -13.40
CA PRO A 200 15.23 11.07 -13.48
C PRO A 200 14.62 11.82 -14.67
N GLY A 201 14.57 11.19 -15.84
CA GLY A 201 13.98 11.79 -17.04
C GLY A 201 12.50 12.07 -16.86
N GLU A 202 11.77 11.11 -16.30
CA GLU A 202 10.32 11.22 -16.09
C GLU A 202 9.95 12.16 -14.96
N ALA A 203 10.79 12.25 -13.92
CA ALA A 203 10.65 13.25 -12.86
C ALA A 203 10.81 14.67 -13.41
N SER A 204 11.78 14.87 -14.31
CA SER A 204 12.03 16.17 -14.94
C SER A 204 10.82 16.68 -15.73
N ASP A 205 10.18 15.82 -16.52
CA ASP A 205 9.00 16.17 -17.31
C ASP A 205 7.83 16.67 -16.46
N LYS A 206 7.77 16.28 -15.19
CA LYS A 206 6.69 16.64 -14.25
C LYS A 206 7.15 17.54 -13.11
N LEU A 207 8.34 18.09 -13.20
CA LEU A 207 8.96 18.79 -12.08
C LEU A 207 8.12 19.98 -11.59
N SER A 208 7.47 20.72 -12.49
CA SER A 208 6.60 21.83 -12.08
C SER A 208 5.43 21.36 -11.20
N GLN A 209 4.91 20.14 -11.40
CA GLN A 209 3.87 19.54 -10.56
C GLN A 209 4.44 19.08 -9.22
N VAL A 210 5.67 18.55 -9.21
CA VAL A 210 6.38 18.19 -7.98
C VAL A 210 6.66 19.43 -7.12
N LEU A 211 7.11 20.53 -7.73
CA LEU A 211 7.37 21.79 -7.02
C LEU A 211 6.09 22.41 -6.48
N TRP A 212 4.99 22.35 -7.23
CA TRP A 212 3.67 22.75 -6.74
C TRP A 212 3.24 21.92 -5.52
N LEU A 213 3.46 20.60 -5.56
CA LEU A 213 3.17 19.73 -4.42
C LEU A 213 4.03 20.10 -3.20
N ILE A 214 5.30 20.41 -3.39
CA ILE A 214 6.19 20.91 -2.33
C ILE A 214 5.66 22.21 -1.73
N GLU A 215 5.18 23.15 -2.55
CA GLU A 215 4.56 24.39 -2.06
C GLU A 215 3.29 24.13 -1.24
N GLU A 216 2.44 23.20 -1.68
CA GLU A 216 1.25 22.78 -0.93
C GLU A 216 1.65 22.19 0.43
N LEU A 217 2.68 21.34 0.50
CA LEU A 217 3.21 20.80 1.75
C LEU A 217 3.83 21.90 2.64
N ALA A 218 4.48 22.89 2.04
CA ALA A 218 5.06 24.05 2.75
C ALA A 218 4.00 24.94 3.40
N SER A 219 2.77 24.94 2.87
CA SER A 219 1.70 25.84 3.28
C SER A 219 1.13 25.53 4.67
N SER A 220 1.42 24.35 5.23
CA SER A 220 1.04 23.97 6.59
C SER A 220 2.28 23.76 7.48
N PRO A 221 2.30 24.27 8.72
CA PRO A 221 3.43 24.10 9.62
C PRO A 221 3.67 22.64 10.00
N VAL A 222 2.66 21.76 9.89
CA VAL A 222 2.77 20.33 10.21
C VAL A 222 3.49 19.57 9.10
N THR A 223 3.35 20.01 7.86
CA THR A 223 3.92 19.35 6.67
C THR A 223 5.11 20.10 6.08
N LYS A 224 5.47 21.26 6.66
CA LYS A 224 6.58 22.11 6.21
C LYS A 224 7.89 21.30 6.11
N ASP A 225 8.26 20.58 7.16
CA ASP A 225 9.49 19.76 7.18
C ASP A 225 9.51 18.69 6.08
N ARG A 226 8.35 18.14 5.73
CA ARG A 226 8.18 17.14 4.67
C ARG A 226 8.35 17.73 3.28
N GLY A 227 7.79 18.91 3.03
CA GLY A 227 8.05 19.64 1.80
C GLY A 227 9.53 20.02 1.65
N PHE A 228 10.20 20.37 2.75
CA PHE A 228 11.64 20.68 2.75
C PHE A 228 12.52 19.45 2.43
N GLN A 229 12.15 18.27 2.95
CA GLN A 229 12.81 17.01 2.62
C GLN A 229 12.74 16.73 1.10
N LEU A 230 11.55 16.84 0.51
CA LEU A 230 11.39 16.66 -0.94
C LEU A 230 12.15 17.72 -1.74
N LEU A 231 12.13 18.98 -1.30
CA LEU A 231 12.91 20.04 -1.95
C LEU A 231 14.42 19.72 -1.94
N THR A 232 14.92 19.17 -0.84
CA THR A 232 16.31 18.73 -0.72
C THR A 232 16.61 17.55 -1.64
N ALA A 233 15.71 16.55 -1.71
CA ALA A 233 15.85 15.43 -2.63
C ALA A 233 15.88 15.91 -4.09
N VAL A 234 15.05 16.89 -4.44
CA VAL A 234 15.11 17.55 -5.74
C VAL A 234 16.50 18.17 -5.94
N PHE A 235 17.00 19.02 -5.04
CA PHE A 235 18.34 19.61 -5.19
C PHE A 235 19.50 18.61 -5.35
N GLN A 236 19.35 17.38 -4.84
CA GLN A 236 20.37 16.32 -4.93
C GLN A 236 20.34 15.53 -6.24
N LEU A 237 19.45 15.86 -7.17
CA LEU A 237 19.37 15.20 -8.46
C LEU A 237 20.50 15.69 -9.37
N ASP A 238 21.48 14.81 -9.65
CA ASP A 238 22.68 15.15 -10.44
C ASP A 238 22.39 15.70 -11.87
N TYR A 239 21.20 15.46 -12.41
CA TYR A 239 20.77 15.83 -13.77
C TYR A 239 19.96 17.14 -13.82
N ILE A 240 19.74 17.79 -12.67
CA ILE A 240 18.90 18.99 -12.59
C ILE A 240 19.42 20.14 -13.44
N GLU A 241 20.74 20.30 -13.57
CA GLU A 241 21.32 21.42 -14.32
C GLU A 241 20.95 21.39 -15.81
N GLU A 242 20.86 20.19 -16.41
CA GLU A 242 20.60 20.02 -17.83
C GLU A 242 19.12 20.11 -18.20
N HIS A 243 18.20 19.86 -17.27
CA HIS A 243 16.76 19.75 -17.58
C HIS A 243 15.87 20.74 -16.82
N LEU A 244 16.43 21.53 -15.89
CA LEU A 244 15.69 22.63 -15.26
C LEU A 244 15.49 23.80 -16.23
N THR A 245 14.24 24.18 -16.43
CA THR A 245 13.91 25.50 -16.98
C THR A 245 14.36 26.61 -16.00
N GLU A 246 14.76 27.77 -16.52
CA GLU A 246 15.10 28.94 -15.70
C GLU A 246 13.96 29.37 -14.77
N ALA A 247 12.71 29.12 -15.17
CA ALA A 247 11.52 29.33 -14.35
C ALA A 247 11.52 28.40 -13.12
N ASN A 248 11.79 27.11 -13.31
CA ASN A 248 11.85 26.15 -12.19
C ASN A 248 13.02 26.46 -11.25
N LYS A 249 14.20 26.87 -11.77
CA LYS A 249 15.35 27.32 -10.94
C LYS A 249 14.96 28.50 -10.05
N THR A 250 14.37 29.53 -10.65
CA THR A 250 13.95 30.74 -9.93
C THR A 250 12.92 30.41 -8.85
N TYR A 251 11.95 29.55 -9.17
CA TYR A 251 10.91 29.14 -8.24
C TYR A 251 11.45 28.28 -7.09
N MET A 252 12.39 27.37 -7.33
CA MET A 252 13.06 26.60 -6.28
C MET A 252 13.80 27.50 -5.28
N VAL A 253 14.50 28.54 -5.77
CA VAL A 253 15.17 29.52 -4.89
C VAL A 253 14.17 30.29 -4.04
N GLN A 254 13.04 30.71 -4.63
CA GLN A 254 11.98 31.41 -3.90
C GLN A 254 11.35 30.51 -2.82
N LEU A 255 11.07 29.25 -3.15
CA LEU A 255 10.57 28.25 -2.20
C LEU A 255 11.55 28.07 -1.05
N TYR A 256 12.84 27.85 -1.35
CA TYR A 256 13.88 27.68 -0.33
C TYR A 256 13.99 28.90 0.59
N ALA A 257 13.92 30.12 0.05
CA ALA A 257 13.94 31.35 0.84
C ALA A 257 12.75 31.46 1.82
N ARG A 258 11.56 30.99 1.43
CA ARG A 258 10.38 30.94 2.32
C ARG A 258 10.53 29.93 3.45
N TYR A 259 11.30 28.86 3.25
CA TYR A 259 11.58 27.88 4.31
C TYR A 259 12.47 28.45 5.43
N GLN A 260 13.31 29.44 5.12
CA GLN A 260 14.20 30.09 6.11
C GLN A 260 13.52 31.17 6.96
N GLN A 261 12.27 31.53 6.64
CA GLN A 261 11.41 32.43 7.43
C GLN A 261 10.51 31.63 8.37
#